data_AF-A0A061AXY4-F1
#
_entry.id   AF-A0A061AXY4-F1
#
_cell.length_a   1.000
_cell.length_b   1.000
_cell.length_c   1.000
_cell.angle_alpha   90.00
_cell.angle_beta   90.00
_cell.angle_gamma   90.00
#
_symmetry.space_group_name_H-M   'P 1'
#
loop_
_entity.id
_entity.type
_entity.pdbx_description
1 polymer ?
#
loop_
_entity_poly.entity_id
_entity_poly.type
_entity_poly.pdbx_seq_one_letter_code
_entity_poly.pdbx_strand_id
1 'polypeptide(L)'
;MYRLVTGFVAYLMQKQEYSVLIMGLDNAGKTTFLEKVKSTFNRTPDVDPKSIAPTIGQNIGRITLSSTVLQFWDLGGQRDIRRIWPKYYAECHAVVFVIDSTDKERIEECWKVFEEIVTDHRVDGVPTLVLANKQDCEGAMAVEDIKQMFNQLIVGKLNVSEGAVLPISALRGDGIREAVDWLFLRVHHSRQVSHF
;
A
#
# COMPACT_ATOMS: atom_id res chain seq x y z
N MET A 1 -18.32 27.97 26.95
CA MET A 1 -17.38 28.71 26.07
C MET A 1 -16.04 27.98 25.90
N TYR A 2 -15.43 27.45 26.97
CA TYR A 2 -14.16 26.69 26.89
C TYR A 2 -14.18 25.47 25.96
N ARG A 3 -15.26 24.67 25.96
CA ARG A 3 -15.36 23.45 25.11
C ARG A 3 -15.40 23.76 23.61
N LEU A 4 -15.89 24.93 23.22
CA LEU A 4 -15.94 25.37 21.82
C LEU A 4 -14.57 25.86 21.34
N VAL A 5 -13.86 26.62 22.18
CA VAL A 5 -12.50 27.08 21.88
C VAL A 5 -11.54 25.89 21.81
N THR A 6 -11.62 24.93 22.75
CA THR A 6 -10.81 23.71 22.70
C THR A 6 -11.15 22.84 21.50
N GLY A 7 -12.43 22.72 21.12
CA GLY A 7 -12.86 21.98 19.93
C GLY A 7 -12.38 22.64 18.64
N PHE A 8 -12.42 23.97 18.57
CA PHE A 8 -11.93 24.73 17.43
C PHE A 8 -10.41 24.68 17.30
N VAL A 9 -9.67 24.78 18.42
CA VAL A 9 -8.21 24.60 18.42
C VAL A 9 -7.83 23.17 18.05
N ALA A 10 -8.56 22.16 18.54
CA ALA A 10 -8.34 20.77 18.14
C ALA A 10 -8.62 20.54 16.64
N TYR A 11 -9.67 21.16 16.10
CA TYR A 11 -9.99 21.13 14.67
C TYR A 11 -8.87 21.76 13.83
N LEU A 12 -8.34 22.91 14.23
CA LEU A 12 -7.21 23.56 13.54
C LEU A 12 -5.90 22.76 13.63
N MET A 13 -5.74 21.94 14.67
CA MET A 13 -4.56 21.10 14.89
C MET A 13 -4.72 19.66 14.35
N GLN A 14 -5.87 19.33 13.74
CA GLN A 14 -6.13 17.97 13.27
C GLN A 14 -5.29 17.66 12.02
N LYS A 15 -4.36 16.71 12.16
CA LYS A 15 -3.62 16.16 11.03
C LYS A 15 -4.59 15.42 10.10
N GLN A 16 -4.35 15.55 8.81
CA GLN A 16 -5.15 14.87 7.80
C GLN A 16 -4.80 13.38 7.82
N GLU A 17 -5.81 12.53 7.77
CA GLU A 17 -5.64 11.07 7.75
C GLU A 17 -5.93 10.55 6.35
N TYR A 18 -5.02 9.78 5.76
CA TYR A 18 -5.21 9.12 4.47
C TYR A 18 -5.16 7.61 4.64
N SER A 19 -6.19 6.93 4.14
CA SER A 19 -6.29 5.47 4.13
C SER A 19 -5.54 4.88 2.95
N VAL A 20 -4.57 4.02 3.22
CA VAL A 20 -3.78 3.28 2.24
C VAL A 20 -4.13 1.79 2.34
N LEU A 21 -4.57 1.17 1.24
CA LEU A 21 -4.86 -0.26 1.23
C LEU A 21 -3.62 -1.06 0.83
N ILE A 22 -3.23 -2.04 1.64
CA ILE A 22 -2.16 -2.98 1.30
C ILE A 22 -2.80 -4.27 0.80
N MET A 23 -2.59 -4.58 -0.47
CA MET A 23 -3.18 -5.70 -1.20
C MET A 23 -2.11 -6.51 -1.93
N GLY A 24 -2.48 -7.70 -2.40
CA GLY A 24 -1.56 -8.66 -3.01
C GLY A 24 -1.81 -10.09 -2.52
N LEU A 25 -1.20 -11.07 -3.18
CA LEU A 25 -1.39 -12.48 -2.86
C LEU A 25 -0.92 -12.80 -1.43
N ASP A 26 -1.39 -13.92 -0.89
CA ASP A 26 -0.86 -14.50 0.34
C ASP A 26 0.65 -14.76 0.22
N ASN A 27 1.35 -14.64 1.35
CA ASN A 27 2.80 -14.78 1.45
C ASN A 27 3.65 -13.74 0.68
N ALA A 28 3.04 -12.73 0.04
CA ALA A 28 3.78 -11.67 -0.65
C ALA A 28 4.58 -10.73 0.28
N GLY A 29 4.31 -10.77 1.59
CA GLY A 29 5.00 -9.94 2.60
C GLY A 29 4.29 -8.64 2.98
N LYS A 30 2.97 -8.55 2.78
CA LYS A 30 2.13 -7.38 3.12
C LYS A 30 2.22 -6.97 4.60
N THR A 31 2.00 -7.93 5.50
CA THR A 31 2.08 -7.70 6.95
C THR A 31 3.50 -7.35 7.38
N THR A 32 4.51 -8.01 6.80
CA THR A 32 5.92 -7.67 7.04
C THR A 32 6.25 -6.24 6.62
N PHE A 33 5.76 -5.81 5.46
CA PHE A 33 5.89 -4.43 5.00
C PHE A 33 5.25 -3.46 5.99
N LEU A 34 4.02 -3.74 6.44
CA LEU A 34 3.32 -2.89 7.43
C LEU A 34 4.09 -2.78 8.75
N GLU A 35 4.56 -3.89 9.31
CA GLU A 35 5.32 -3.87 10.56
C GLU A 35 6.65 -3.14 10.40
N LYS A 36 7.33 -3.28 9.25
CA LYS A 36 8.57 -2.55 8.97
C LYS A 36 8.35 -1.05 8.79
N VAL A 37 7.23 -0.65 8.20
CA VAL A 37 6.81 0.76 8.13
C VAL A 37 6.59 1.31 9.56
N LYS A 38 5.90 0.57 10.43
CA LYS A 38 5.70 0.97 11.83
C LYS A 38 7.02 1.14 12.58
N SER A 39 7.94 0.19 12.47
CA SER A 39 9.23 0.26 13.16
C SER A 39 10.09 1.43 12.67
N THR A 40 10.11 1.66 11.35
CA THR A 40 10.90 2.73 10.73
C THR A 40 10.40 4.13 11.11
N PHE A 41 9.09 4.35 11.18
CA PHE A 41 8.51 5.68 11.35
C PHE A 41 7.99 5.99 12.76
N ASN A 42 7.50 5.00 13.50
CA ASN A 42 7.01 5.18 14.87
C ASN A 42 8.04 4.78 15.94
N ARG A 43 9.25 4.35 15.55
CA ARG A 43 10.29 3.83 16.45
C ARG A 43 9.80 2.67 17.32
N THR A 44 8.88 1.86 16.80
CA THR A 44 8.48 0.61 17.46
C THR A 44 9.57 -0.45 17.24
N PRO A 45 9.74 -1.41 18.16
CA PRO A 45 10.65 -2.53 17.94
C PRO A 45 10.29 -3.28 16.64
N ASP A 46 11.31 -3.76 15.93
CA ASP A 46 11.09 -4.68 14.82
C ASP A 46 10.44 -5.97 15.36
N VAL A 47 9.41 -6.44 14.65
CA VAL A 47 8.74 -7.71 14.95
C VAL A 47 9.54 -8.85 14.32
N ASP A 48 9.73 -9.96 15.05
CA ASP A 48 10.37 -11.15 14.49
C ASP A 48 9.53 -11.66 13.30
N PRO A 49 10.10 -11.73 12.08
CA PRO A 49 9.41 -12.24 10.90
C PRO A 49 8.77 -13.62 11.11
N LYS A 50 9.36 -14.47 11.96
CA LYS A 50 8.83 -15.81 12.27
C LYS A 50 7.55 -15.78 13.10
N SER A 51 7.30 -14.68 13.81
CA SER A 51 6.10 -14.47 14.60
C SER A 51 4.91 -13.91 13.79
N ILE A 52 5.16 -13.49 12.54
CA ILE A 52 4.13 -12.95 11.65
C ILE A 52 3.31 -14.11 11.07
N ALA A 53 2.15 -14.35 11.67
CA ALA A 53 1.16 -15.30 11.15
C ALA A 53 0.36 -14.71 9.97
N PRO A 54 -0.20 -15.55 9.07
CA PRO A 54 -1.09 -15.08 8.02
C PRO A 54 -2.28 -14.28 8.57
N THR A 55 -2.50 -13.08 8.02
CA THR A 55 -3.62 -12.22 8.44
C THR A 55 -4.97 -12.83 8.09
N ILE A 56 -5.80 -13.04 9.10
CA ILE A 56 -7.22 -13.41 8.96
C ILE A 56 -8.04 -12.12 9.03
N GLY A 57 -8.60 -11.71 7.90
CA GLY A 57 -9.44 -10.50 7.78
C GLY A 57 -8.60 -9.27 7.44
N GLN A 58 -8.36 -8.44 8.45
CA GLN A 58 -7.65 -7.17 8.31
C GLN A 58 -6.74 -6.88 9.51
N ASN A 59 -5.68 -6.11 9.28
CA ASN A 59 -4.87 -5.45 10.30
C ASN A 59 -4.77 -3.96 9.96
N ILE A 60 -4.63 -3.10 10.97
CA ILE A 60 -4.53 -1.65 10.80
C ILE A 60 -3.20 -1.18 11.40
N GLY A 61 -2.45 -0.39 10.64
CA GLY A 61 -1.29 0.33 11.14
C GLY A 61 -1.37 1.80 10.81
N ARG A 62 -0.80 2.63 11.67
CA ARG A 62 -0.78 4.08 11.49
C ARG A 62 0.63 4.57 11.63
N ILE A 63 1.06 5.47 10.75
CA ILE A 63 2.29 6.25 10.95
C ILE A 63 1.96 7.73 10.95
N THR A 64 2.63 8.48 11.82
CA THR A 64 2.47 9.93 11.90
C THR A 64 3.65 10.60 11.22
N LEU A 65 3.39 11.23 10.08
CA LEU A 65 4.31 12.13 9.39
C LEU A 65 4.09 13.57 9.89
N SER A 66 4.91 14.51 9.41
CA SER A 66 4.96 15.90 9.90
C SER A 66 3.56 16.55 9.97
N SER A 67 2.81 16.54 8.86
CA SER A 67 1.48 17.16 8.73
C SER A 67 0.33 16.17 8.57
N THR A 68 0.62 14.87 8.51
CA THR A 68 -0.29 13.87 7.94
C THR A 68 -0.15 12.53 8.67
N VAL A 69 -1.24 11.79 8.74
CA VAL A 69 -1.27 10.41 9.23
C VAL A 69 -1.59 9.50 8.05
N LEU A 70 -0.75 8.49 7.81
CA LEU A 70 -1.07 7.42 6.87
C LEU A 70 -1.62 6.24 7.68
N GLN A 71 -2.85 5.84 7.38
CA GLN A 71 -3.51 4.67 7.95
C GLN A 71 -3.50 3.54 6.93
N PHE A 72 -2.67 2.53 7.18
CA PHE A 72 -2.57 1.34 6.36
C PHE A 72 -3.57 0.28 6.79
N TRP A 73 -4.27 -0.28 5.82
CA TRP A 73 -5.18 -1.41 5.97
C TRP A 73 -4.54 -2.64 5.29
N ASP A 74 -3.94 -3.52 6.09
CA ASP A 74 -3.39 -4.80 5.61
C ASP A 74 -4.50 -5.82 5.50
N LEU A 75 -4.85 -6.18 4.27
CA LEU A 75 -5.93 -7.12 3.97
C LEU A 75 -5.37 -8.52 3.72
N GLY A 76 -6.05 -9.55 4.23
CA GLY A 76 -5.67 -10.93 3.96
C GLY A 76 -5.57 -11.24 2.46
N GLY A 77 -4.50 -11.96 2.07
CA GLY A 77 -4.20 -12.27 0.67
C GLY A 77 -4.72 -13.61 0.16
N GLN A 78 -5.27 -14.45 1.03
CA GLN A 78 -5.76 -15.78 0.66
C GLN A 78 -6.99 -15.67 -0.25
N ARG A 79 -7.10 -16.53 -1.26
CA ARG A 79 -8.19 -16.46 -2.26
C ARG A 79 -9.58 -16.27 -1.65
N ASP A 80 -9.92 -17.05 -0.61
CA ASP A 80 -11.24 -17.00 0.04
C ASP A 80 -11.58 -15.67 0.70
N ILE A 81 -10.55 -14.93 1.15
CA ILE A 81 -10.74 -13.66 1.86
C ILE A 81 -10.75 -12.46 0.93
N ARG A 82 -10.21 -12.56 -0.30
CA ARG A 82 -10.17 -11.46 -1.28
C ARG A 82 -11.55 -10.88 -1.60
N ARG A 83 -12.63 -11.67 -1.44
CA ARG A 83 -14.03 -11.23 -1.57
C ARG A 83 -14.42 -10.04 -0.67
N ILE A 84 -13.65 -9.75 0.38
CA ILE A 84 -13.91 -8.61 1.27
C ILE A 84 -13.22 -7.32 0.82
N TRP A 85 -12.20 -7.39 -0.04
CA TRP A 85 -11.44 -6.21 -0.49
C TRP A 85 -12.32 -5.09 -1.07
N PRO A 86 -13.35 -5.38 -1.89
CA PRO A 86 -14.22 -4.34 -2.43
C PRO A 86 -14.93 -3.47 -1.39
N LYS A 87 -15.04 -3.93 -0.13
CA LYS A 87 -15.64 -3.15 0.96
C LYS A 87 -14.78 -1.96 1.39
N TYR A 88 -13.50 -1.95 1.04
CA TYR A 88 -12.54 -0.93 1.48
C TYR A 88 -12.20 0.09 0.39
N TYR A 89 -12.59 -0.17 -0.87
CA TYR A 89 -12.17 0.66 -2.01
C TYR A 89 -12.71 2.09 -1.93
N ALA A 90 -13.94 2.28 -1.46
CA ALA A 90 -14.60 3.58 -1.45
C ALA A 90 -13.93 4.63 -0.54
N GLU A 91 -13.18 4.19 0.48
CA GLU A 91 -12.48 5.08 1.43
C GLU A 91 -10.96 5.12 1.19
N CYS A 92 -10.50 4.50 0.10
CA CYS A 92 -9.10 4.38 -0.24
C CYS A 92 -8.56 5.68 -0.85
N HIS A 93 -7.42 6.15 -0.35
CA HIS A 93 -6.70 7.31 -0.89
C HIS A 93 -5.44 6.89 -1.67
N ALA A 94 -4.93 5.68 -1.44
CA ALA A 94 -3.84 5.08 -2.21
C ALA A 94 -3.87 3.55 -2.09
N VAL A 95 -3.48 2.87 -3.16
CA VAL A 95 -3.30 1.41 -3.16
C VAL A 95 -1.81 1.08 -3.14
N VAL A 96 -1.44 0.15 -2.26
CA VAL A 96 -0.13 -0.53 -2.27
C VAL A 96 -0.38 -1.98 -2.66
N PHE A 97 0.16 -2.41 -3.79
CA PHE A 97 0.07 -3.78 -4.26
C PHE A 97 1.42 -4.47 -4.13
N VAL A 98 1.51 -5.48 -3.27
CA VAL A 98 2.77 -6.18 -2.97
C VAL A 98 2.88 -7.44 -3.81
N ILE A 99 3.95 -7.54 -4.58
CA ILE A 99 4.30 -8.69 -5.42
C ILE A 99 5.46 -9.44 -4.77
N ASP A 100 5.32 -10.75 -4.65
CA ASP A 100 6.44 -11.63 -4.31
C ASP A 100 7.33 -11.83 -5.54
N SER A 101 8.50 -11.19 -5.57
CA SER A 101 9.38 -11.29 -6.74
C SER A 101 10.00 -12.69 -6.89
N THR A 102 9.92 -13.56 -5.89
CA THR A 102 10.44 -14.93 -5.98
C THR A 102 9.42 -15.93 -6.54
N ASP A 103 8.14 -15.55 -6.54
CA ASP A 103 7.03 -16.43 -6.89
C ASP A 103 6.61 -16.30 -8.36
N LYS A 104 7.47 -16.82 -9.23
CA LYS A 104 7.27 -16.78 -10.69
C LYS A 104 6.08 -17.64 -11.13
N GLU A 105 5.75 -18.69 -10.39
CA GLU A 105 4.65 -19.60 -10.72
C GLU A 105 3.28 -18.91 -10.58
N ARG A 106 3.12 -18.03 -9.59
CA ARG A 106 1.86 -17.31 -9.34
C ARG A 106 1.82 -15.91 -9.92
N ILE A 107 2.81 -15.50 -10.72
CA ILE A 107 2.87 -14.12 -11.26
C ILE A 107 1.66 -13.78 -12.14
N GLU A 108 1.17 -14.74 -12.94
CA GLU A 108 -0.03 -14.53 -13.76
C GLU A 108 -1.29 -14.37 -12.91
N GLU A 109 -1.43 -15.14 -11.82
CA GLU A 109 -2.51 -14.95 -10.85
C GLU A 109 -2.40 -13.57 -10.20
N CYS A 110 -1.18 -13.18 -9.83
CA CYS A 110 -0.90 -11.90 -9.19
C CYS A 110 -1.38 -10.74 -10.05
N TRP A 111 -1.05 -10.75 -11.35
CA TRP A 111 -1.45 -9.71 -12.29
C TRP A 111 -2.95 -9.73 -12.62
N LYS A 112 -3.59 -10.90 -12.69
CA LYS A 112 -5.06 -10.99 -12.83
C LYS A 112 -5.77 -10.33 -11.64
N VAL A 113 -5.30 -10.62 -10.43
CA VAL A 113 -5.84 -10.01 -9.20
C VAL A 113 -5.56 -8.50 -9.17
N PHE A 114 -4.38 -8.08 -9.61
CA PHE A 114 -4.07 -6.65 -9.75
C PHE A 114 -5.04 -5.97 -10.71
N GLU A 115 -5.26 -6.55 -11.90
CA GLU A 115 -6.17 -6.04 -12.92
C GLU A 115 -7.61 -5.91 -12.39
N GLU A 116 -8.12 -6.90 -11.66
CA GLU A 116 -9.43 -6.83 -11.00
C GLU A 116 -9.55 -5.66 -10.02
N ILE A 117 -8.48 -5.32 -9.29
CA ILE A 117 -8.47 -4.16 -8.38
C ILE A 117 -8.55 -2.88 -9.20
N VAL A 118 -7.61 -2.66 -10.12
CA VAL A 118 -7.44 -1.36 -10.80
C VAL A 118 -8.55 -1.05 -11.81
N THR A 119 -9.30 -2.06 -12.27
CA THR A 119 -10.48 -1.88 -13.12
C THR A 119 -11.75 -1.53 -12.33
N ASP A 120 -11.72 -1.59 -10.99
CA ASP A 120 -12.85 -1.18 -10.17
C ASP A 120 -12.99 0.35 -10.14
N HIS A 121 -14.14 0.85 -10.57
CA HIS A 121 -14.45 2.29 -10.60
C HIS A 121 -14.23 3.02 -9.26
N ARG A 122 -14.27 2.33 -8.11
CA ARG A 122 -14.05 2.95 -6.79
C ARG A 122 -12.58 3.27 -6.52
N VAL A 123 -11.65 2.68 -7.28
CA VAL A 123 -10.23 3.01 -7.21
C VAL A 123 -9.76 3.80 -8.45
N ASP A 124 -10.69 4.29 -9.28
CA ASP A 124 -10.34 5.12 -10.42
C ASP A 124 -9.69 6.43 -9.94
N GLY A 125 -8.58 6.82 -10.57
CA GLY A 125 -7.77 7.96 -10.16
C GLY A 125 -7.02 7.82 -8.83
N VAL A 126 -7.13 6.67 -8.13
CA VAL A 126 -6.41 6.44 -6.87
C VAL A 126 -4.95 6.07 -7.18
N PRO A 127 -3.96 6.76 -6.59
CA PRO A 127 -2.55 6.47 -6.83
C PRO A 127 -2.22 5.04 -6.40
N THR A 128 -1.55 4.30 -7.28
CA THR A 128 -1.27 2.87 -7.10
C THR A 128 0.23 2.60 -7.12
N LEU A 129 0.77 2.15 -5.99
CA LEU A 129 2.16 1.77 -5.83
C LEU A 129 2.30 0.25 -5.84
N VAL A 130 3.03 -0.28 -6.82
CA VAL A 130 3.42 -1.69 -6.84
C VAL A 130 4.78 -1.84 -6.15
N LEU A 131 4.85 -2.77 -5.20
CA LEU A 131 6.08 -3.10 -4.48
C LEU A 131 6.57 -4.46 -4.94
N ALA A 132 7.70 -4.47 -5.66
CA ALA A 132 8.44 -5.68 -5.99
C ALA A 132 9.20 -6.12 -4.73
N ASN A 133 8.61 -6.99 -3.93
CA ASN A 133 9.15 -7.40 -2.63
C ASN A 133 10.04 -8.64 -2.73
N LYS A 134 10.83 -8.88 -1.68
CA LYS A 134 11.81 -9.99 -1.57
C LYS A 134 12.97 -9.87 -2.56
N GLN A 135 13.36 -8.63 -2.89
CA GLN A 135 14.51 -8.36 -3.76
C GLN A 135 15.86 -8.75 -3.11
N ASP A 136 15.85 -9.09 -1.83
CA ASP A 136 17.00 -9.66 -1.12
C ASP A 136 17.21 -11.16 -1.34
N CYS A 137 16.23 -11.86 -1.94
CA CYS A 137 16.28 -13.30 -2.16
C CYS A 137 16.89 -13.66 -3.51
N GLU A 138 17.65 -14.76 -3.55
CA GLU A 138 18.12 -15.34 -4.82
C GLU A 138 16.95 -15.79 -5.68
N GLY A 139 17.05 -15.57 -6.99
CA GLY A 139 16.00 -15.92 -7.95
C GLY A 139 14.84 -14.93 -8.03
N ALA A 140 14.85 -13.83 -7.25
CA ALA A 140 13.91 -12.72 -7.41
C ALA A 140 13.89 -12.18 -8.84
N MET A 141 12.70 -11.90 -9.35
CA MET A 141 12.48 -11.27 -10.64
C MET A 141 13.12 -9.88 -10.67
N ALA A 142 13.68 -9.52 -11.84
CA ALA A 142 14.18 -8.18 -12.05
C ALA A 142 13.04 -7.17 -11.96
N VAL A 143 13.33 -6.03 -11.34
CA VAL A 143 12.35 -4.95 -11.14
C VAL A 143 11.89 -4.40 -12.49
N GLU A 144 12.78 -4.41 -13.47
CA GLU A 144 12.55 -4.02 -14.86
C GLU A 144 11.49 -4.88 -15.53
N ASP A 145 11.49 -6.20 -15.29
CA ASP A 145 10.48 -7.11 -15.83
C ASP A 145 9.11 -6.81 -15.23
N ILE A 146 9.05 -6.63 -13.89
CA ILE A 146 7.81 -6.26 -13.18
C ILE A 146 7.29 -4.90 -13.67
N LYS A 147 8.18 -3.93 -13.88
CA LYS A 147 7.85 -2.62 -14.48
C LYS A 147 7.29 -2.76 -15.88
N GLN A 148 7.88 -3.62 -16.71
CA GLN A 148 7.40 -3.84 -18.07
C GLN A 148 5.99 -4.43 -18.06
N MET A 149 5.73 -5.44 -17.22
CA MET A 149 4.40 -6.04 -17.06
C MET A 149 3.37 -5.02 -16.54
N PHE A 150 3.74 -4.22 -15.54
CA PHE A 150 2.91 -3.14 -15.02
C PHE A 150 2.52 -2.14 -16.12
N ASN A 151 3.51 -1.68 -16.89
CA ASN A 151 3.28 -0.72 -17.98
C ASN A 151 2.38 -1.31 -19.07
N GLN A 152 2.53 -2.59 -19.41
CA GLN A 152 1.65 -3.26 -20.39
C GLN A 152 0.18 -3.27 -19.94
N LEU A 153 -0.09 -3.48 -18.65
CA LEU A 153 -1.44 -3.46 -18.10
C LEU A 153 -2.04 -2.05 -18.09
N ILE A 154 -1.24 -1.02 -17.77
CA ILE A 154 -1.72 0.36 -17.70
C ILE A 154 -1.97 0.95 -19.09
N VAL A 155 -1.05 0.74 -20.05
CA VAL A 155 -1.13 1.32 -21.40
C VAL A 155 -2.37 0.85 -22.17
N GLY A 156 -2.96 -0.30 -21.81
CA GLY A 156 -4.09 -0.87 -22.54
C GLY A 156 -5.48 -0.65 -21.94
N LYS A 157 -5.60 -0.32 -20.64
CA LYS A 157 -6.87 -0.55 -19.92
C LYS A 157 -7.24 0.45 -18.83
N LEU A 158 -6.37 1.41 -18.46
CA LEU A 158 -6.51 2.08 -17.17
C LEU A 158 -6.19 3.58 -17.20
N ASN A 159 -7.02 4.36 -16.51
CA ASN A 159 -6.72 5.74 -16.08
C ASN A 159 -5.77 5.77 -14.87
N VAL A 160 -4.87 4.80 -14.72
CA VAL A 160 -3.84 4.79 -13.67
C VAL A 160 -2.74 5.77 -14.08
N SER A 161 -3.07 7.07 -14.06
CA SER A 161 -2.17 8.16 -14.44
C SER A 161 -1.05 8.40 -13.41
N GLU A 162 -1.18 7.82 -12.21
CA GLU A 162 -0.24 8.02 -11.10
C GLU A 162 0.30 6.69 -10.51
N GLY A 163 0.60 5.72 -11.37
CA GLY A 163 1.18 4.44 -10.98
C GLY A 163 2.71 4.46 -10.83
N ALA A 164 3.27 3.64 -9.94
CA ALA A 164 4.72 3.39 -9.88
C ALA A 164 5.06 1.98 -9.40
N VAL A 165 6.28 1.52 -9.71
CA VAL A 165 6.84 0.25 -9.24
C VAL A 165 8.16 0.52 -8.51
N LEU A 166 8.27 0.08 -7.26
CA LEU A 166 9.49 0.23 -6.45
C LEU A 166 9.99 -1.14 -5.96
N PRO A 167 11.32 -1.36 -5.96
CA PRO A 167 11.91 -2.52 -5.30
C PRO A 167 11.94 -2.34 -3.79
N ILE A 168 11.61 -3.40 -3.05
CA ILE A 168 11.77 -3.43 -1.60
C ILE A 168 12.30 -4.77 -1.10
N SER A 169 12.90 -4.74 0.08
CA SER A 169 12.97 -5.89 0.98
C SER A 169 12.22 -5.53 2.26
N ALA A 170 10.99 -6.03 2.41
CA ALA A 170 10.23 -5.83 3.64
C ALA A 170 10.94 -6.38 4.88
N LEU A 171 11.74 -7.44 4.69
CA LEU A 171 12.51 -8.08 5.76
C LEU A 171 13.68 -7.20 6.21
N ARG A 172 14.49 -6.69 5.27
CA ARG A 172 15.66 -5.86 5.59
C ARG A 172 15.31 -4.40 5.88
N GLY A 173 14.20 -3.92 5.32
CA GLY A 173 13.79 -2.51 5.36
C GLY A 173 14.23 -1.69 4.15
N ASP A 174 14.87 -2.31 3.17
CA ASP A 174 15.33 -1.64 1.95
C ASP A 174 14.11 -1.14 1.14
N GLY A 175 14.14 0.13 0.72
CA GLY A 175 13.08 0.74 -0.10
C GLY A 175 11.82 1.17 0.67
N ILE A 176 11.72 0.91 1.98
CA ILE A 176 10.53 1.24 2.79
C ILE A 176 10.31 2.74 2.90
N ARG A 177 11.38 3.52 3.07
CA ARG A 177 11.28 4.97 3.20
C ARG A 177 10.81 5.58 1.89
N GLU A 178 11.41 5.16 0.79
CA GLU A 178 11.10 5.59 -0.58
C GLU A 178 9.64 5.27 -0.94
N ALA A 179 9.13 4.10 -0.54
CA ALA A 179 7.73 3.73 -0.72
C ALA A 179 6.78 4.65 0.06
N VAL A 180 7.09 4.94 1.33
CA VAL A 180 6.27 5.85 2.17
C VAL A 180 6.33 7.29 1.66
N ASP A 181 7.51 7.76 1.23
CA ASP A 181 7.69 9.10 0.68
C ASP A 181 6.89 9.25 -0.64
N TRP A 182 6.90 8.24 -1.51
CA TRP A 182 6.08 8.23 -2.72
C TRP A 182 4.58 8.32 -2.38
N LEU A 183 4.11 7.51 -1.42
CA LEU A 183 2.71 7.53 -0.98
C LEU A 183 2.33 8.91 -0.43
N PHE A 184 3.16 9.47 0.44
CA PHE A 184 2.95 10.79 1.01
C PHE A 184 2.82 11.87 -0.08
N LEU A 185 3.73 11.89 -1.05
CA LEU A 185 3.67 12.87 -2.14
C LEU A 185 2.40 12.73 -2.98
N ARG A 186 1.99 11.49 -3.29
CA ARG A 186 0.84 11.23 -4.17
C ARG A 186 -0.50 11.52 -3.51
N VAL A 187 -0.72 11.09 -2.27
CA VAL A 187 -1.99 11.38 -1.56
C VAL A 187 -2.21 12.89 -1.36
N HIS A 188 -1.12 13.67 -1.26
CA HIS A 188 -1.19 15.12 -1.20
C HIS A 188 -1.49 15.78 -2.56
N HIS A 189 -1.00 15.20 -3.66
CA HIS A 189 -1.25 15.70 -5.01
C HIS A 189 -2.68 15.44 -5.46
N SER A 190 -3.21 14.23 -5.26
CA SER A 190 -4.58 13.86 -5.67
C SER A 190 -5.66 14.74 -5.02
N ARG A 191 -5.38 15.32 -3.85
CA ARG A 191 -6.25 16.30 -3.18
C ARG A 191 -6.30 17.67 -3.87
N GLN A 192 -5.22 18.13 -4.49
CA GLN A 192 -5.22 19.44 -5.14
C GLN A 192 -6.08 19.44 -6.41
N VAL A 193 -6.22 18.28 -7.05
CA VAL A 193 -6.99 18.10 -8.29
C VAL A 193 -8.49 18.00 -8.02
N SER A 194 -8.94 17.47 -6.86
CA SER A 194 -10.36 17.31 -6.52
C SER A 194 -11.07 18.59 -6.05
N HIS A 195 -10.36 19.71 -5.94
CA HIS A 195 -10.90 21.01 -5.57
C HIS A 195 -11.08 21.99 -6.75
N PHE A 196 -10.94 21.51 -8.00
CA PHE A 196 -11.20 22.26 -9.22
C PHE A 196 -12.33 21.65 -10.04
#